data_AF-A0A955GVS0-F1
#
_entry.id   AF-A0A955GVS0-F1
#
_cell.length_a   1.000
_cell.length_b   1.000
_cell.length_c   1.000
_cell.angle_alpha   90.00
_cell.angle_beta   90.00
_cell.angle_gamma   90.00
#
_symmetry.space_group_name_H-M   'P 1'
#
loop_
_entity.id
_entity.type
_entity.pdbx_description
1 polymer ?
#
loop_
_entity_poly.entity_id
_entity_poly.type
_entity_poly.pdbx_seq_one_letter_code
_entity_poly.pdbx_strand_id
1 'polypeptide(L)'
;MRFVLPNSIPCESTTWHRLRSLVGQDALRLISEEAFHQVVLAYSEPWRQYHTLDHITSLLQALRSLRDLNLSADEMTALRLAILYHDVVYKIGRSSPGFNEISSALQAQNDISFRRGSQDYEIIRIVIESIEATIDHRLTLVHQHRQKVAALMIDLDLAGLGDTPGKFDRASELVWLEHQPVYTRDEFDAGRSKWAAGFLARDKIFQTEYFQHLEARARANLERLV
;
A
#
# COMPACT_ATOMS: atom_id res chain seq x y z
N MET A 1 -7.40 14.40 31.61
CA MET A 1 -8.38 14.91 30.63
C MET A 1 -8.56 13.82 29.59
N ARG A 2 -9.69 13.09 29.63
CA ARG A 2 -9.95 11.96 28.71
C ARG A 2 -10.19 12.55 27.33
N PHE A 3 -9.32 12.23 26.36
CA PHE A 3 -9.58 12.48 24.95
C PHE A 3 -10.73 11.57 24.53
N VAL A 4 -11.87 12.19 24.21
CA VAL A 4 -12.96 11.52 23.50
C VAL A 4 -12.57 11.58 22.03
N LEU A 5 -12.17 10.44 21.45
CA LEU A 5 -11.91 10.33 20.01
C LEU A 5 -13.25 10.41 19.28
N PRO A 6 -13.48 11.40 18.39
CA PRO A 6 -14.67 11.42 17.57
C PRO A 6 -14.50 10.49 16.36
N ASN A 7 -15.56 9.75 16.06
CA ASN A 7 -15.75 8.84 14.92
C ASN A 7 -14.95 7.54 14.97
N SER A 8 -15.29 6.68 15.94
CA SER A 8 -14.99 5.25 15.86
C SER A 8 -15.72 4.64 14.66
N ILE A 9 -14.99 4.00 13.75
CA ILE A 9 -15.57 2.87 13.04
C ILE A 9 -15.93 1.87 14.14
N PRO A 10 -17.18 1.40 14.21
CA PRO A 10 -17.50 0.36 15.17
C PRO A 10 -16.55 -0.82 14.92
N CYS A 11 -15.84 -1.24 15.96
CA CYS A 11 -14.97 -2.43 16.01
C CYS A 11 -15.70 -3.74 15.61
N GLU A 12 -16.97 -3.63 15.23
CA GLU A 12 -17.91 -4.70 14.85
C GLU A 12 -18.48 -4.55 13.43
N SER A 13 -17.98 -3.60 12.62
CA SER A 13 -18.41 -3.50 11.22
C SER A 13 -17.96 -4.72 10.41
N THR A 14 -18.73 -5.11 9.39
CA THR A 14 -18.37 -6.21 8.47
C THR A 14 -17.02 -5.97 7.79
N THR A 15 -16.69 -4.70 7.50
CA THR A 15 -15.40 -4.27 6.96
C THR A 15 -14.24 -4.58 7.92
N TRP A 16 -14.40 -4.29 9.21
CA TRP A 16 -13.40 -4.58 10.24
C TRP A 16 -13.07 -6.08 10.32
N HIS A 17 -14.10 -6.93 10.44
CA HIS A 17 -13.91 -8.38 10.51
C HIS A 17 -13.30 -8.95 9.23
N ARG A 18 -13.72 -8.45 8.06
CA ARG A 18 -13.17 -8.86 6.76
C ARG A 18 -11.69 -8.51 6.67
N LEU A 19 -11.31 -7.29 7.03
CA LEU A 19 -9.91 -6.86 7.01
C LEU A 19 -9.05 -7.71 7.94
N ARG A 20 -9.50 -7.92 9.19
CA ARG A 20 -8.78 -8.80 10.15
C ARG A 20 -8.58 -10.22 9.61
N SER A 21 -9.61 -10.79 9.01
CA SER A 21 -9.51 -12.12 8.40
C SER A 21 -8.49 -12.17 7.27
N LEU A 22 -8.39 -11.10 6.46
CA LEU A 22 -7.46 -10.99 5.35
C LEU A 22 -6.01 -10.75 5.79
N VAL A 23 -5.80 -9.92 6.81
CA VAL A 23 -4.48 -9.69 7.43
C VAL A 23 -3.96 -10.97 8.09
N GLY A 24 -4.85 -11.78 8.67
CA GLY A 24 -4.51 -13.07 9.24
C GLY A 24 -3.85 -13.00 10.63
N GLN A 25 -3.99 -14.08 11.40
CA GLN A 25 -3.58 -14.11 12.80
C GLN A 25 -2.06 -13.99 13.01
N ASP A 26 -1.26 -14.51 12.07
CA ASP A 26 0.20 -14.47 12.17
C ASP A 26 0.79 -13.06 12.06
N ALA A 27 0.10 -12.15 11.34
CA ALA A 27 0.44 -10.74 11.28
C ALA A 27 -0.17 -9.97 12.46
N LEU A 28 -1.44 -10.23 12.79
CA LEU A 28 -2.12 -9.56 13.90
C LEU A 28 -1.47 -9.85 15.26
N ARG A 29 -0.83 -11.01 15.46
CA ARG A 29 -0.07 -11.28 16.70
C ARG A 29 1.13 -10.36 16.88
N LEU A 30 1.64 -9.75 15.80
CA LEU A 30 2.84 -8.89 15.82
C LEU A 30 2.55 -7.43 16.15
N ILE A 31 1.30 -6.96 16.03
CA ILE A 31 0.92 -5.56 16.34
C ILE A 31 -0.18 -5.52 17.40
N SER A 32 -0.21 -4.52 18.29
CA SER A 32 -1.26 -4.44 19.31
C SER A 32 -2.66 -4.21 18.72
N GLU A 33 -3.71 -4.50 19.49
CA GLU A 33 -5.09 -4.17 19.07
C GLU A 33 -5.28 -2.66 18.87
N GLU A 34 -4.61 -1.85 19.70
CA GLU A 34 -4.61 -0.40 19.56
C GLU A 34 -3.92 0.02 18.25
N ALA A 35 -2.75 -0.56 17.93
CA ALA A 35 -2.06 -0.28 16.67
C ALA A 35 -2.93 -0.63 15.45
N PHE A 36 -3.57 -1.80 15.47
CA PHE A 36 -4.50 -2.18 14.40
C PHE A 36 -5.68 -1.20 14.28
N HIS A 37 -6.24 -0.73 15.40
CA HIS A 37 -7.29 0.28 15.40
C HIS A 37 -6.82 1.62 14.83
N GLN A 38 -5.61 2.07 15.17
CA GLN A 38 -5.03 3.30 14.61
C GLN A 38 -4.83 3.20 13.09
N VAL A 39 -4.38 2.05 12.57
CA VAL A 39 -4.31 1.81 11.13
C VAL A 39 -5.69 1.97 10.50
N VAL A 40 -6.71 1.33 11.07
CA VAL A 40 -8.07 1.42 10.55
C VAL A 40 -8.59 2.86 10.54
N LEU A 41 -8.35 3.63 11.61
CA LEU A 41 -8.73 5.04 11.67
C LEU A 41 -8.03 5.86 10.58
N ALA A 42 -6.74 5.62 10.33
CA ALA A 42 -5.99 6.33 9.29
C ALA A 42 -6.58 6.11 7.89
N TYR A 43 -6.90 4.87 7.51
CA TYR A 43 -7.55 4.55 6.24
C TYR A 43 -9.03 4.95 6.16
N SER A 44 -9.56 5.55 7.23
CA SER A 44 -10.97 5.94 7.33
C SER A 44 -11.14 7.43 7.57
N GLU A 45 -10.04 8.18 7.46
CA GLU A 45 -10.07 9.63 7.42
C GLU A 45 -11.02 10.09 6.28
N PRO A 46 -12.02 10.95 6.56
CA PRO A 46 -13.08 11.27 5.59
C PRO A 46 -12.62 11.88 4.27
N TRP A 47 -11.40 12.45 4.26
CA TRP A 47 -10.82 13.08 3.09
C TRP A 47 -10.17 12.06 2.13
N ARG A 48 -9.84 10.85 2.59
CA ARG A 48 -9.33 9.79 1.73
C ARG A 48 -10.48 9.21 0.91
N GLN A 49 -10.32 9.21 -0.41
CA GLN A 49 -11.30 8.73 -1.39
C GLN A 49 -10.80 7.47 -2.12
N TYR A 50 -9.50 7.40 -2.39
CA TYR A 50 -8.83 6.25 -2.99
C TYR A 50 -8.10 5.42 -1.92
N HIS A 51 -7.26 6.05 -1.10
CA HIS A 51 -6.43 5.38 -0.10
C HIS A 51 -7.21 5.02 1.17
N THR A 52 -8.22 4.16 1.02
CA THR A 52 -9.20 3.80 2.06
C THR A 52 -9.02 2.36 2.54
N LEU A 53 -9.89 1.90 3.46
CA LEU A 53 -9.95 0.49 3.85
C LEU A 53 -10.23 -0.44 2.65
N ASP A 54 -10.95 0.03 1.64
CA ASP A 54 -11.24 -0.76 0.44
C ASP A 54 -9.98 -1.00 -0.39
N HIS A 55 -9.05 -0.03 -0.44
CA HIS A 55 -7.74 -0.16 -1.11
C HIS A 55 -6.95 -1.33 -0.52
N ILE A 56 -6.59 -1.28 0.76
CA ILE A 56 -5.82 -2.35 1.42
C ILE A 56 -6.57 -3.69 1.41
N THR A 57 -7.91 -3.66 1.49
CA THR A 57 -8.75 -4.86 1.41
C THR A 57 -8.68 -5.50 0.02
N SER A 58 -8.58 -4.70 -1.05
CA SER A 58 -8.42 -5.17 -2.43
C SER A 58 -7.04 -5.80 -2.64
N LEU A 59 -5.97 -5.18 -2.12
CA LEU A 59 -4.60 -5.72 -2.18
C LEU A 59 -4.53 -7.07 -1.46
N LEU A 60 -5.07 -7.19 -0.25
CA LEU A 60 -5.07 -8.45 0.49
C LEU A 60 -5.91 -9.54 -0.20
N GLN A 61 -6.97 -9.17 -0.92
CA GLN A 61 -7.74 -10.11 -1.73
C GLN A 61 -6.98 -10.57 -2.96
N ALA A 62 -6.31 -9.65 -3.66
CA ALA A 62 -5.43 -9.97 -4.77
C ALA A 62 -4.34 -10.95 -4.29
N LEU A 63 -3.67 -10.65 -3.18
CA LEU A 63 -2.69 -11.57 -2.56
C LEU A 63 -3.28 -12.94 -2.27
N ARG A 64 -4.49 -13.01 -1.67
CA ARG A 64 -5.17 -14.28 -1.39
C ARG A 64 -5.54 -15.06 -2.66
N SER A 65 -5.69 -14.39 -3.81
CA SER A 65 -6.00 -15.04 -5.09
C SER A 65 -4.77 -15.68 -5.74
N LEU A 66 -3.56 -15.23 -5.40
CA LEU A 66 -2.32 -15.79 -5.90
C LEU A 66 -2.10 -17.22 -5.35
N ARG A 67 -1.38 -18.02 -6.12
CA ARG A 67 -1.04 -19.42 -5.79
C ARG A 67 0.47 -19.59 -5.94
N ASP A 68 1.03 -20.56 -5.23
CA ASP A 68 2.41 -21.01 -5.40
C ASP A 68 3.50 -19.94 -5.24
N LEU A 69 3.23 -18.90 -4.44
CA LEU A 69 4.16 -17.79 -4.15
C LEU A 69 5.53 -18.23 -3.58
N ASN A 70 5.63 -19.46 -3.07
CA ASN A 70 6.83 -20.02 -2.43
C ASN A 70 7.41 -19.11 -1.32
N LEU A 71 6.55 -18.38 -0.61
CA LEU A 71 6.96 -17.57 0.55
C LEU A 71 6.98 -18.45 1.81
N SER A 72 7.99 -18.25 2.64
CA SER A 72 7.96 -18.72 4.03
C SER A 72 6.81 -18.07 4.81
N ALA A 73 6.48 -18.64 5.98
CA ALA A 73 5.45 -18.08 6.86
C ALA A 73 5.78 -16.65 7.31
N ASP A 74 7.06 -16.37 7.57
CA ASP A 74 7.53 -15.05 8.00
C ASP A 74 7.50 -14.03 6.86
N GLU A 75 7.88 -14.41 5.64
CA GLU A 75 7.75 -13.54 4.46
C GLU A 75 6.28 -13.24 4.13
N MET A 76 5.39 -14.22 4.23
CA MET A 76 3.95 -14.02 4.07
C MET A 76 3.39 -13.08 5.14
N THR A 77 3.85 -13.23 6.39
CA THR A 77 3.49 -12.36 7.50
C THR A 77 3.96 -10.92 7.24
N ALA A 78 5.21 -10.76 6.82
CA ALA A 78 5.78 -9.46 6.47
C ALA A 78 5.04 -8.80 5.31
N LEU A 79 4.68 -9.55 4.25
CA LEU A 79 3.92 -9.00 3.12
C LEU A 79 2.56 -8.46 3.55
N ARG A 80 1.83 -9.18 4.39
CA ARG A 80 0.52 -8.73 4.89
C ARG A 80 0.64 -7.48 5.76
N LEU A 81 1.70 -7.37 6.57
CA LEU A 81 2.00 -6.18 7.35
C LEU A 81 2.41 -5.00 6.44
N ALA A 82 3.23 -5.23 5.42
CA ALA A 82 3.60 -4.20 4.44
C ALA A 82 2.36 -3.64 3.74
N ILE A 83 1.45 -4.50 3.26
CA ILE A 83 0.17 -4.06 2.67
C ILE A 83 -0.65 -3.24 3.66
N LEU A 84 -0.77 -3.71 4.91
CA LEU A 84 -1.54 -3.03 5.94
C LEU A 84 -1.00 -1.62 6.24
N TYR A 85 0.32 -1.43 6.18
CA TYR A 85 0.96 -0.19 6.61
C TYR A 85 1.40 0.76 5.50
N HIS A 86 1.56 0.33 4.24
CA HIS A 86 2.28 1.13 3.22
C HIS A 86 1.82 2.60 3.08
N ASP A 87 0.52 2.85 3.12
CA ASP A 87 -0.08 4.19 3.07
C ASP A 87 -0.77 4.63 4.37
N VAL A 88 -0.40 4.03 5.51
CA VAL A 88 -1.00 4.41 6.79
C VAL A 88 -0.76 5.90 7.09
N VAL A 89 0.44 6.40 6.80
CA VAL A 89 0.75 7.83 6.79
C VAL A 89 0.57 8.35 5.37
N TYR A 90 -0.41 9.24 5.19
CA TYR A 90 -0.69 9.85 3.88
C TYR A 90 -0.81 11.37 4.03
N LYS A 91 0.18 12.11 3.51
CA LYS A 91 0.24 13.58 3.55
C LYS A 91 0.53 14.13 2.15
N ILE A 92 -0.50 14.72 1.55
CA ILE A 92 -0.41 15.36 0.22
C ILE A 92 0.25 16.74 0.36
N GLY A 93 1.08 17.11 -0.62
CA GLY A 93 1.75 18.43 -0.66
C GLY A 93 3.08 18.51 0.07
N ARG A 94 3.60 17.39 0.61
CA ARG A 94 4.92 17.36 1.23
C ARG A 94 6.02 17.39 0.17
N SER A 95 6.99 18.27 0.36
CA SER A 95 8.09 18.49 -0.59
C SER A 95 9.20 17.42 -0.53
N SER A 96 9.22 16.57 0.50
CA SER A 96 10.22 15.50 0.62
C SER A 96 9.70 14.24 -0.08
N PRO A 97 10.34 13.78 -1.17
CA PRO A 97 10.02 12.49 -1.78
C PRO A 97 10.12 11.37 -0.75
N GLY A 98 9.22 10.40 -0.81
CA GLY A 98 9.21 9.23 0.08
C GLY A 98 8.78 9.49 1.53
N PHE A 99 8.32 10.70 1.88
CA PHE A 99 7.95 11.03 3.26
C PHE A 99 6.84 10.12 3.80
N ASN A 100 5.83 9.81 3.00
CA ASN A 100 4.69 9.00 3.41
C ASN A 100 5.14 7.56 3.70
N GLU A 101 5.87 6.97 2.75
CA GLU A 101 6.36 5.60 2.78
C GLU A 101 7.35 5.39 3.94
N ILE A 102 8.32 6.28 4.12
CA ILE A 102 9.28 6.22 5.23
C ILE A 102 8.55 6.39 6.58
N SER A 103 7.58 7.29 6.66
CA SER A 103 6.81 7.50 7.90
C SER A 103 5.91 6.30 8.21
N SER A 104 5.29 5.71 7.19
CA SER A 104 4.51 4.47 7.27
C SER A 104 5.37 3.29 7.73
N ALA A 105 6.56 3.13 7.15
CA ALA A 105 7.52 2.09 7.52
C ALA A 105 8.00 2.26 8.98
N LEU A 106 8.27 3.50 9.41
CA LEU A 106 8.63 3.81 10.79
C LEU A 106 7.49 3.51 11.76
N GLN A 107 6.24 3.84 11.40
CA GLN A 107 5.08 3.49 12.20
C GLN A 107 4.95 1.95 12.33
N ALA A 108 5.07 1.22 11.23
CA ALA A 108 5.05 -0.25 11.26
C ALA A 108 6.15 -0.83 12.15
N GLN A 109 7.37 -0.33 12.04
CA GLN A 109 8.50 -0.74 12.89
C GLN A 109 8.19 -0.56 14.37
N ASN A 110 7.67 0.60 14.76
CA ASN A 110 7.36 0.91 16.16
C ASN A 110 6.27 0.00 16.71
N ASP A 111 5.20 -0.20 15.94
CA ASP A 111 4.06 -1.02 16.35
C ASP A 111 4.43 -2.51 16.49
N ILE A 112 5.30 -3.02 15.61
CA ILE A 112 5.78 -4.41 15.65
C ILE A 112 6.78 -4.61 16.80
N SER A 113 7.76 -3.70 16.92
CA SER A 113 8.84 -3.81 17.92
C SER A 113 8.31 -3.78 19.35
N PHE A 114 7.23 -3.02 19.60
CA PHE A 114 6.58 -2.91 20.90
C PHE A 114 6.05 -4.26 21.43
N ARG A 115 5.65 -5.20 20.57
CA ARG A 115 5.03 -6.47 20.98
C ARG A 115 6.00 -7.59 21.33
N ARG A 116 7.19 -7.66 20.71
CA ARG A 116 8.01 -8.91 20.77
C ARG A 116 9.52 -8.76 20.95
N GLY A 117 10.07 -7.54 21.06
CA GLY A 117 11.52 -7.40 21.18
C GLY A 117 12.27 -7.98 19.97
N SER A 118 13.53 -8.37 20.14
CA SER A 118 14.49 -8.63 19.04
C SER A 118 14.27 -9.90 18.18
N GLN A 119 13.25 -10.71 18.45
CA GLN A 119 13.06 -12.00 17.76
C GLN A 119 12.47 -11.87 16.34
N ASP A 120 11.80 -10.76 16.01
CA ASP A 120 11.15 -10.54 14.71
C ASP A 120 11.92 -9.55 13.81
N TYR A 121 13.22 -9.37 14.05
CA TYR A 121 14.04 -8.38 13.35
C TYR A 121 13.99 -8.53 11.82
N GLU A 122 14.01 -9.76 11.31
CA GLU A 122 13.96 -10.01 9.87
C GLU A 122 12.60 -9.65 9.26
N ILE A 123 11.49 -9.99 9.93
CA ILE A 123 10.14 -9.58 9.52
C ILE A 123 10.05 -8.06 9.44
N ILE A 124 10.54 -7.35 10.47
CA ILE A 124 10.55 -5.88 10.51
C ILE A 124 11.32 -5.32 9.32
N ARG A 125 12.49 -5.88 9.00
CA ARG A 125 13.30 -5.42 7.86
C ARG A 125 12.61 -5.65 6.52
N ILE A 126 11.98 -6.82 6.33
CA ILE A 126 11.19 -7.09 5.13
C ILE A 126 10.02 -6.11 5.01
N VAL A 127 9.30 -5.83 6.11
CA VAL A 127 8.20 -4.85 6.11
C VAL A 127 8.68 -3.46 5.70
N ILE A 128 9.75 -2.96 6.34
CA ILE A 128 10.31 -1.64 6.06
C ILE A 128 10.72 -1.52 4.60
N GLU A 129 11.56 -2.44 4.11
CA GLU A 129 12.05 -2.36 2.73
C GLU A 129 10.94 -2.56 1.69
N SER A 130 9.90 -3.34 2.01
CA SER A 130 8.76 -3.52 1.10
C SER A 130 7.89 -2.27 1.01
N ILE A 131 7.71 -1.55 2.13
CA ILE A 131 7.01 -0.25 2.13
C ILE A 131 7.85 0.81 1.45
N GLU A 132 9.14 0.93 1.78
CA GLU A 132 10.03 1.92 1.16
C GLU A 132 10.21 1.69 -0.35
N ALA A 133 10.08 0.45 -0.83
CA ALA A 133 10.11 0.16 -2.26
C ALA A 133 8.92 0.77 -3.04
N THR A 134 7.83 1.19 -2.38
CA THR A 134 6.71 1.87 -3.04
C THR A 134 6.98 3.35 -3.32
N ILE A 135 8.11 3.91 -2.84
CA ILE A 135 8.52 5.30 -3.12
C ILE A 135 8.69 5.55 -4.63
N ASP A 136 9.32 4.60 -5.33
CA ASP A 136 9.57 4.68 -6.77
C ASP A 136 9.12 3.42 -7.53
N HIS A 137 8.57 2.44 -6.80
CA HIS A 137 8.16 1.14 -7.29
C HIS A 137 9.31 0.39 -7.97
N ARG A 138 10.50 0.41 -7.35
CA ARG A 138 11.70 -0.29 -7.81
C ARG A 138 12.34 -1.11 -6.69
N LEU A 139 13.08 -2.14 -7.10
CA LEU A 139 13.81 -3.03 -6.19
C LEU A 139 15.26 -2.55 -5.94
N THR A 140 15.66 -1.42 -6.51
CA THR A 140 17.07 -0.97 -6.53
C THR A 140 17.67 -0.73 -5.16
N LEU A 141 16.85 -0.38 -4.17
CA LEU A 141 17.27 -0.14 -2.78
C LEU A 141 16.93 -1.30 -1.84
N VAL A 142 16.31 -2.36 -2.34
CA VAL A 142 15.91 -3.53 -1.54
C VAL A 142 17.01 -4.57 -1.56
N HIS A 143 17.37 -5.09 -0.39
CA HIS A 143 18.36 -6.16 -0.28
C HIS A 143 17.91 -7.42 -1.03
N GLN A 144 18.84 -8.05 -1.76
CA GLN A 144 18.53 -9.15 -2.69
C GLN A 144 17.68 -10.27 -2.09
N HIS A 145 17.95 -10.69 -0.86
CA HIS A 145 17.21 -11.76 -0.18
C HIS A 145 15.79 -11.36 0.25
N ARG A 146 15.45 -10.06 0.23
CA ARG A 146 14.13 -9.50 0.57
C ARG A 146 13.33 -9.03 -0.64
N GLN A 147 13.98 -8.95 -1.81
CA GLN A 147 13.36 -8.48 -3.06
C GLN A 147 12.11 -9.26 -3.46
N LYS A 148 12.01 -10.54 -3.07
CA LYS A 148 10.85 -11.36 -3.37
C LYS A 148 9.55 -10.79 -2.78
N VAL A 149 9.58 -10.38 -1.52
CA VAL A 149 8.41 -9.81 -0.85
C VAL A 149 8.14 -8.39 -1.36
N ALA A 150 9.19 -7.57 -1.50
CA ALA A 150 9.05 -6.21 -2.03
C ALA A 150 8.50 -6.19 -3.47
N ALA A 151 8.90 -7.14 -4.32
CA ALA A 151 8.39 -7.26 -5.68
C ALA A 151 6.88 -7.53 -5.71
N LEU A 152 6.39 -8.40 -4.83
CA LEU A 152 4.95 -8.65 -4.68
C LEU A 152 4.22 -7.44 -4.11
N MET A 153 4.81 -6.73 -3.14
CA MET A 153 4.23 -5.50 -2.58
C MET A 153 4.05 -4.43 -3.66
N ILE A 154 5.10 -4.18 -4.46
CA ILE A 154 5.07 -3.26 -5.60
C ILE A 154 3.97 -3.65 -6.59
N ASP A 155 3.91 -4.92 -6.99
CA ASP A 155 2.93 -5.37 -7.98
C ASP A 155 1.49 -5.29 -7.46
N LEU A 156 1.27 -5.59 -6.19
CA LEU A 156 -0.03 -5.48 -5.54
C LEU A 156 -0.51 -4.03 -5.50
N ASP A 157 0.37 -3.09 -5.15
CA ASP A 157 0.07 -1.66 -5.15
C ASP A 157 -0.22 -1.11 -6.56
N LEU A 158 0.54 -1.58 -7.55
CA LEU A 158 0.37 -1.18 -8.96
C LEU A 158 -0.74 -1.93 -9.70
N ALA A 159 -1.34 -2.98 -9.12
CA ALA A 159 -2.29 -3.85 -9.82
C ALA A 159 -3.49 -3.06 -10.40
N GLY A 160 -3.90 -1.98 -9.74
CA GLY A 160 -4.96 -1.08 -10.19
C GLY A 160 -4.65 -0.38 -11.53
N LEU A 161 -3.38 -0.30 -11.96
CA LEU A 161 -3.04 0.16 -13.30
C LEU A 161 -3.60 -0.78 -14.38
N GLY A 162 -3.60 -2.08 -14.09
CA GLY A 162 -4.08 -3.13 -14.98
C GLY A 162 -5.59 -3.34 -14.98
N ASP A 163 -6.36 -2.48 -14.31
CA ASP A 163 -7.82 -2.59 -14.24
C ASP A 163 -8.49 -2.18 -15.56
N THR A 164 -9.76 -2.56 -15.73
CA THR A 164 -10.55 -2.11 -16.90
C THR A 164 -10.54 -0.58 -17.03
N PRO A 165 -10.55 0.01 -18.24
CA PRO A 165 -10.46 1.46 -18.43
C PRO A 165 -11.39 2.29 -17.52
N GLY A 166 -12.66 1.89 -17.40
CA GLY A 166 -13.61 2.61 -16.53
C GLY A 166 -13.31 2.53 -15.03
N LYS A 167 -12.68 1.45 -14.55
CA LYS A 167 -12.22 1.37 -13.15
C LYS A 167 -10.98 2.22 -12.94
N PHE A 168 -10.04 2.20 -13.88
CA PHE A 168 -8.84 3.04 -13.84
C PHE A 168 -9.20 4.54 -13.83
N ASP A 169 -10.15 4.96 -14.65
CA ASP A 169 -10.61 6.34 -14.71
C ASP A 169 -11.27 6.77 -13.39
N ARG A 170 -12.11 5.89 -12.82
CA ARG A 170 -12.74 6.13 -11.52
C ARG A 170 -11.71 6.24 -10.41
N ALA A 171 -10.73 5.34 -10.38
CA ALA A 171 -9.62 5.39 -9.43
C ALA A 171 -8.82 6.70 -9.57
N SER A 172 -8.51 7.11 -10.80
CA SER A 172 -7.78 8.35 -11.08
C SER A 172 -8.54 9.58 -10.60
N GLU A 173 -9.87 9.61 -10.76
CA GLU A 173 -10.70 10.71 -10.23
C GLU A 173 -10.75 10.71 -8.70
N LEU A 174 -10.79 9.54 -8.04
CA LEU A 174 -10.71 9.48 -6.57
C LEU A 174 -9.37 10.01 -6.06
N VAL A 175 -8.26 9.69 -6.72
CA VAL A 175 -6.93 10.25 -6.40
C VAL A 175 -6.92 11.77 -6.63
N TRP A 176 -7.54 12.26 -7.70
CA TRP A 176 -7.69 13.71 -7.91
C TRP A 176 -8.44 14.39 -6.75
N LEU A 177 -9.55 13.83 -6.29
CA LEU A 177 -10.31 14.39 -5.17
C LEU A 177 -9.49 14.51 -3.88
N GLU A 178 -8.57 13.57 -3.62
CA GLU A 178 -7.65 13.67 -2.49
C GLU A 178 -6.62 14.81 -2.67
N HIS A 179 -6.17 15.05 -3.91
CA HIS A 179 -5.16 16.05 -4.25
C HIS A 179 -5.70 17.48 -4.45
N GLN A 180 -6.99 17.62 -4.77
CA GLN A 180 -7.68 18.89 -5.04
C GLN A 180 -7.47 19.97 -3.97
N PRO A 181 -7.38 19.68 -2.65
CA PRO A 181 -7.14 20.70 -1.64
C PRO A 181 -5.75 21.38 -1.72
N VAL A 182 -4.81 20.79 -2.45
CA VAL A 182 -3.40 21.23 -2.49
C VAL A 182 -2.99 21.69 -3.89
N TYR A 183 -3.54 21.09 -4.94
CA TYR A 183 -3.14 21.33 -6.33
C TYR A 183 -4.31 21.76 -7.19
N THR A 184 -4.04 22.60 -8.19
CA THR A 184 -4.97 22.82 -9.30
C THR A 184 -5.04 21.57 -10.19
N ARG A 185 -6.09 21.47 -11.02
CA ARG A 185 -6.26 20.34 -11.93
C ARG A 185 -5.10 20.24 -12.91
N ASP A 186 -4.67 21.36 -13.48
CA ASP A 186 -3.56 21.41 -14.44
C ASP A 186 -2.23 20.96 -13.81
N GLU A 187 -1.93 21.36 -12.57
CA GLU A 187 -0.74 20.92 -11.84
C GLU A 187 -0.78 19.42 -11.55
N PHE A 188 -1.93 18.91 -11.13
CA PHE A 188 -2.13 17.49 -10.87
C PHE A 188 -1.98 16.66 -12.15
N ASP A 189 -2.65 17.06 -13.24
CA ASP A 189 -2.61 16.35 -14.51
C ASP A 189 -1.20 16.38 -15.12
N ALA A 190 -0.47 17.49 -15.01
CA ALA A 190 0.94 17.57 -15.41
C ALA A 190 1.84 16.62 -14.59
N GLY A 191 1.61 16.54 -13.27
CA GLY A 191 2.30 15.60 -12.39
C GLY A 191 1.99 14.15 -12.72
N ARG A 192 0.72 13.82 -12.97
CA ARG A 192 0.26 12.48 -13.37
C ARG A 192 0.81 12.06 -14.73
N SER A 193 0.83 12.96 -15.70
CA SER A 193 1.45 12.73 -17.02
C SER A 193 2.94 12.39 -16.87
N LYS A 194 3.69 13.18 -16.10
CA LYS A 194 5.12 12.92 -15.84
C LYS A 194 5.35 11.57 -15.14
N TRP A 195 4.52 11.24 -14.15
CA TRP A 195 4.56 9.96 -13.44
C TRP A 195 4.27 8.79 -14.40
N ALA A 196 3.24 8.90 -15.23
CA ALA A 196 2.86 7.88 -16.21
C ALA A 196 3.95 7.66 -17.27
N ALA A 197 4.52 8.74 -17.82
CA ALA A 197 5.65 8.68 -18.75
C ALA A 197 6.86 7.95 -18.14
N GLY A 198 7.13 8.18 -16.85
CA GLY A 198 8.19 7.48 -16.11
C GLY A 198 7.97 5.97 -15.96
N PHE A 199 6.71 5.50 -15.94
CA PHE A 199 6.38 4.08 -15.98
C PHE A 199 6.44 3.50 -17.39
N LEU A 200 5.95 4.24 -18.40
CA LEU A 200 5.97 3.80 -19.80
C LEU A 200 7.40 3.61 -20.32
N ALA A 201 8.36 4.39 -19.82
CA ALA A 201 9.78 4.26 -20.14
C ALA A 201 10.47 3.02 -19.52
N ARG A 202 9.81 2.27 -18.63
CA ARG A 202 10.37 1.05 -18.04
C ARG A 202 10.16 -0.13 -18.98
N ASP A 203 11.09 -1.09 -18.98
CA ASP A 203 10.92 -2.35 -19.74
C ASP A 203 9.72 -3.16 -19.24
N LYS A 204 9.48 -3.15 -17.92
CA LYS A 204 8.34 -3.79 -17.25
C LYS A 204 7.77 -2.89 -16.15
N ILE A 205 6.45 -2.82 -16.03
CA ILE A 205 5.77 -2.16 -14.91
C ILE A 205 5.72 -3.13 -13.73
N PHE A 206 5.26 -4.37 -13.98
CA PHE A 206 5.15 -5.41 -12.97
C PHE A 206 6.46 -6.20 -12.82
N GLN A 207 6.86 -6.48 -11.59
CA GLN A 207 8.12 -7.11 -11.22
C GLN A 207 8.08 -8.63 -11.29
N THR A 208 6.93 -9.23 -10.95
CA THR A 208 6.72 -10.67 -10.82
C THR A 208 5.90 -11.23 -11.98
N GLU A 209 5.99 -12.55 -12.20
CA GLU A 209 5.20 -13.25 -13.22
C GLU A 209 3.69 -13.21 -12.95
N TYR A 210 3.30 -13.15 -11.68
CA TYR A 210 1.90 -13.18 -11.24
C TYR A 210 1.06 -12.04 -11.80
N PHE A 211 1.68 -10.88 -12.10
CA PHE A 211 0.99 -9.68 -12.57
C PHE A 211 1.31 -9.31 -14.02
N GLN A 212 2.15 -10.08 -14.74
CA GLN A 212 2.50 -9.78 -16.14
C GLN A 212 1.28 -9.74 -17.07
N HIS A 213 0.22 -10.49 -16.74
CA HIS A 213 -1.04 -10.48 -17.49
C HIS A 213 -1.76 -9.11 -17.46
N LEU A 214 -1.36 -8.19 -16.58
CA LEU A 214 -1.88 -6.84 -16.48
C LEU A 214 -1.08 -5.81 -17.29
N GLU A 215 0.15 -6.12 -17.70
CA GLU A 215 1.11 -5.18 -18.29
C GLU A 215 0.53 -4.40 -19.47
N ALA A 216 -0.07 -5.12 -20.44
CA ALA A 216 -0.63 -4.49 -21.63
C ALA A 216 -1.75 -3.49 -21.30
N ARG A 217 -2.60 -3.82 -20.31
CA ARG A 217 -3.69 -2.93 -19.91
C ARG A 217 -3.18 -1.75 -19.08
N ALA A 218 -2.20 -1.98 -18.21
CA ALA A 218 -1.53 -0.92 -17.46
C ALA A 218 -0.91 0.12 -18.40
N ARG A 219 -0.19 -0.32 -19.43
CA ARG A 219 0.39 0.59 -20.44
C ARG A 219 -0.67 1.38 -21.19
N ALA A 220 -1.72 0.72 -21.70
CA ALA A 220 -2.81 1.40 -22.38
C ALA A 220 -3.52 2.44 -21.49
N ASN A 221 -3.68 2.17 -20.19
CA ASN A 221 -4.26 3.12 -19.25
C ASN A 221 -3.31 4.30 -18.98
N LEU A 222 -2.01 4.05 -18.81
CA LEU A 222 -1.00 5.11 -18.60
C LEU A 222 -0.81 5.99 -19.84
N GLU A 223 -0.89 5.42 -21.05
CA GLU A 223 -0.82 6.15 -22.32
C GLU A 223 -1.95 7.19 -22.47
N ARG A 224 -3.08 6.98 -21.80
CA ARG A 224 -4.19 7.95 -21.78
C ARG A 224 -3.94 9.14 -20.85
N LEU A 225 -2.87 9.11 -20.06
CA LEU A 225 -2.49 10.20 -19.14
C LEU A 225 -1.36 11.08 -19.71
N VAL A 226 -0.74 10.69 -20.82
CA VAL A 226 0.42 11.38 -21.43
C VAL A 226 0.05 12.21 -22.65
#